data_AF-A0A7S2IE69-F1
#
_entry.id   AF-A0A7S2IE69-F1
#
_cell.length_a   1.000
_cell.length_b   1.000
_cell.length_c   1.000
_cell.angle_alpha   90.00
_cell.angle_beta   90.00
_cell.angle_gamma   90.00
#
_symmetry.space_group_name_H-M   'P 1'
#
loop_
_entity.id
_entity.type
_entity.pdbx_description
1 polymer ?
#
loop_
_entity_poly.entity_id
_entity_poly.type
_entity_poly.pdbx_seq_one_letter_code
_entity_poly.pdbx_strand_id
1 'polypeptide(L)'
;DETCLLARLSLDLTPPAGFLFKPRKPSPLWERCQELDGCELQRLTKCPAAVAAFQELPHPNPRRACVSTSCCGRGWTGAKVLADGQDAKLLDGRGLHRLPTRPRETRAGDGLFCLEVAGVPQHLLPEGRADYTTAWGAEAAEQVDVHIGCLLWVYWLPPEDDEDDSVVFWDEAAEEERTP
;
A
#
# COMPACT_ATOMS: atom_id res chain seq x y z
N ASP A 1 -44.39 25.36 15.63
CA ASP A 1 -43.80 26.37 16.51
C ASP A 1 -42.49 26.91 15.96
N GLU A 2 -42.56 28.02 15.21
CA GLU A 2 -41.39 28.81 14.80
C GLU A 2 -40.91 29.79 15.89
N THR A 3 -41.49 29.74 17.09
CA THR A 3 -41.26 30.68 18.19
C THR A 3 -40.13 30.26 19.14
N CYS A 4 -39.59 29.03 19.02
CA CYS A 4 -38.47 28.57 19.83
C CYS A 4 -37.14 28.98 19.20
N LEU A 5 -36.31 29.72 19.94
CA LEU A 5 -34.97 30.15 19.50
C LEU A 5 -34.04 28.99 19.09
N LEU A 6 -34.27 27.79 19.64
CA LEU A 6 -33.48 26.60 19.33
C LEU A 6 -34.02 25.82 18.11
N ALA A 7 -35.23 26.10 17.64
CA ALA A 7 -35.86 25.35 16.55
C ALA A 7 -35.11 25.46 15.21
N ARG A 8 -34.35 26.54 15.03
CA ARG A 8 -33.55 26.81 13.83
C ARG A 8 -32.05 26.81 14.10
N LEU A 9 -31.62 26.31 15.26
CA LEU A 9 -30.20 26.26 15.61
C LEU A 9 -29.48 25.26 14.69
N SER A 10 -28.51 25.76 13.93
CA SER A 10 -27.58 24.95 13.15
C SER A 10 -26.17 25.11 13.69
N LEU A 11 -25.41 24.02 13.72
CA LEU A 11 -24.00 24.02 14.10
C LEU A 11 -23.17 23.76 12.86
N ASP A 12 -22.35 24.74 12.48
CA ASP A 12 -21.33 24.57 11.46
C ASP A 12 -19.98 24.39 12.15
N LEU A 13 -19.43 23.17 12.04
CA LEU A 13 -18.26 22.74 12.80
C LEU A 13 -17.20 22.22 11.86
N THR A 14 -16.04 22.87 11.86
CA THR A 14 -14.87 22.41 11.12
C THR A 14 -14.07 21.42 11.98
N PRO A 15 -13.94 20.15 11.58
CA PRO A 15 -13.14 19.19 12.33
C PRO A 15 -11.64 19.51 12.22
N PRO A 16 -10.85 19.26 13.28
CA PRO A 16 -9.40 19.22 13.18
C PRO A 16 -8.93 18.14 12.18
N ALA A 17 -7.74 18.32 11.60
CA ALA A 17 -7.13 17.32 10.73
C ALA A 17 -7.06 15.94 11.41
N GLY A 18 -7.49 14.89 10.70
CA GLY A 18 -7.52 13.52 11.25
C GLY A 18 -8.79 13.14 12.02
N PHE A 19 -9.79 14.03 12.08
CA PHE A 19 -11.04 13.78 12.80
C PHE A 19 -12.26 13.98 11.89
N LEU A 20 -13.35 13.29 12.23
CA LEU A 20 -14.68 13.47 11.64
C LEU A 20 -15.66 13.92 12.71
N PHE A 21 -16.57 14.81 12.32
CA PHE A 21 -17.71 15.17 13.14
C PHE A 21 -18.68 13.99 13.24
N LYS A 22 -19.01 13.56 14.47
CA LYS A 22 -20.00 12.54 14.74
C LYS A 22 -21.14 13.11 15.59
N PRO A 23 -22.32 13.39 15.00
CA PRO A 23 -23.47 13.85 15.77
C PRO A 23 -23.94 12.73 16.71
N ARG A 24 -24.36 13.09 17.92
CA ARG A 24 -25.06 12.14 18.79
C ARG A 24 -26.45 11.86 18.22
N LYS A 25 -26.81 10.58 18.20
CA LYS A 25 -28.12 10.11 17.74
C LYS A 25 -28.76 9.22 18.82
N PRO A 26 -29.95 9.56 19.33
CA PRO A 26 -30.71 10.78 19.05
C PRO A 26 -30.02 12.05 19.60
N SER A 27 -30.50 13.24 19.21
CA SER A 27 -29.95 14.49 19.72
C SER A 27 -30.26 14.63 21.22
N PRO A 28 -29.30 15.01 22.07
CA PRO A 28 -29.56 15.20 23.49
C PRO A 28 -30.53 16.36 23.75
N LEU A 29 -30.62 17.34 22.85
CA LEU A 29 -31.62 18.41 22.93
C LEU A 29 -33.01 17.87 22.64
N TRP A 30 -33.12 16.93 21.69
CA TRP A 30 -34.38 16.27 21.35
C TRP A 30 -34.88 15.41 22.52
N GLU A 31 -34.02 14.56 23.09
CA GLU A 31 -34.36 13.70 24.24
C GLU A 31 -34.91 14.54 25.41
N ARG A 32 -34.23 15.63 25.75
CA ARG A 32 -34.61 16.49 26.89
C ARG A 32 -35.90 17.26 26.67
N CYS A 33 -36.16 17.69 25.43
CA CYS A 33 -37.44 18.29 25.06
C CYS A 33 -38.61 17.31 25.21
N GLN A 34 -38.40 16.02 24.93
CA GLN A 34 -39.44 15.00 25.13
C GLN A 34 -39.68 14.65 26.59
N GLU A 35 -38.63 14.60 27.41
CA GLU A 35 -38.72 14.10 28.79
C GLU A 35 -39.23 15.12 29.81
N LEU A 36 -38.86 16.40 29.67
CA LEU A 36 -38.90 17.33 30.80
C LEU A 36 -39.89 18.49 30.62
N ASP A 37 -40.56 18.60 29.47
CA ASP A 37 -41.41 19.73 29.04
C ASP A 37 -40.72 21.12 29.19
N GLY A 38 -41.27 22.19 28.60
CA GLY A 38 -40.75 23.57 28.74
C GLY A 38 -39.52 23.96 27.88
N CYS A 39 -38.88 25.09 28.23
CA CYS A 39 -37.85 25.75 27.39
C CYS A 39 -36.41 25.28 27.67
N GLU A 40 -35.81 24.54 26.73
CA GLU A 40 -34.46 23.97 26.88
C GLU A 40 -33.35 25.04 26.94
N LEU A 41 -33.57 26.24 26.39
CA LEU A 41 -32.58 27.32 26.39
C LEU A 41 -32.11 27.69 27.81
N GLN A 42 -33.04 27.75 28.78
CA GLN A 42 -32.71 28.06 30.17
C GLN A 42 -31.96 26.93 30.88
N ARG A 43 -32.05 25.70 30.37
CA ARG A 43 -31.34 24.56 30.92
C ARG A 43 -29.93 24.48 30.37
N LEU A 44 -29.73 24.80 29.10
CA LEU A 44 -28.40 24.89 28.49
C LEU A 44 -27.50 25.93 29.16
N THR A 45 -28.07 27.02 29.68
CA THR A 45 -27.29 28.02 30.44
C THR A 45 -26.80 27.50 31.80
N LYS A 46 -27.46 26.49 32.38
CA LYS A 46 -27.09 25.87 33.66
C LYS A 46 -26.29 24.58 33.50
N CYS A 47 -26.56 23.83 32.45
CA CYS A 47 -25.98 22.51 32.19
C CYS A 47 -25.78 22.32 30.67
N PRO A 48 -24.57 22.57 30.17
CA PRO A 48 -24.25 22.37 28.75
C PRO A 48 -24.44 20.91 28.32
N ALA A 49 -24.98 20.71 27.12
CA ALA A 49 -25.17 19.39 26.53
C ALA A 49 -24.11 19.11 25.45
N ALA A 50 -23.43 17.97 25.54
CA ALA A 50 -22.58 17.49 24.46
C ALA A 50 -23.45 16.96 23.31
N VAL A 51 -23.60 17.75 22.25
CA VAL A 51 -24.44 17.45 21.07
C VAL A 51 -23.75 16.57 20.02
N ALA A 52 -22.43 16.50 20.06
CA ALA A 52 -21.60 15.74 19.14
C ALA A 52 -20.20 15.50 19.72
N ALA A 53 -19.42 14.67 19.04
CA ALA A 53 -18.00 14.50 19.32
C ALA A 53 -17.21 14.48 18.00
N PHE A 54 -15.96 14.91 18.05
CA PHE A 54 -14.99 14.61 17.00
C PHE A 54 -14.48 13.20 17.23
N GLN A 55 -14.75 12.30 16.30
CA GLN A 55 -14.18 10.96 16.30
C GLN A 55 -12.94 10.97 15.42
N GLU A 56 -11.85 10.38 15.88
CA GLU A 56 -10.69 10.13 15.02
C GLU A 56 -11.15 9.39 13.76
N LEU A 57 -10.67 9.81 12.60
CA LEU A 57 -10.77 9.00 11.39
C LEU A 57 -10.23 7.60 11.73
N PRO A 58 -10.92 6.51 11.31
CA PRO A 58 -10.35 5.18 11.44
C PRO A 58 -8.93 5.23 10.87
N HIS A 59 -7.96 4.81 11.68
CA HIS A 59 -6.53 4.95 11.41
C HIS A 59 -6.21 4.57 9.96
N PRO A 60 -5.22 5.20 9.30
CA PRO A 60 -4.77 4.67 8.03
C PRO A 60 -4.42 3.20 8.24
N ASN A 61 -4.92 2.36 7.34
CA ASN A 61 -4.72 0.91 7.38
C ASN A 61 -3.25 0.60 7.65
N PRO A 62 -2.95 -0.50 8.38
CA PRO A 62 -1.58 -0.95 8.57
C PRO A 62 -0.87 -0.99 7.21
N ARG A 63 0.10 -0.09 7.05
CA ARG A 63 0.70 0.17 5.76
C ARG A 63 1.57 -1.00 5.34
N ARG A 64 1.81 -1.09 4.04
CA ARG A 64 2.66 -2.12 3.46
C ARG A 64 3.79 -1.49 2.67
N ALA A 65 5.01 -1.96 2.89
CA ALA A 65 6.08 -1.81 1.91
C ALA A 65 6.00 -3.00 0.95
N CYS A 66 6.09 -2.73 -0.35
CA CYS A 66 6.12 -3.73 -1.39
C CYS A 66 7.39 -3.56 -2.21
N VAL A 67 8.22 -4.60 -2.30
CA VAL A 67 9.36 -4.63 -3.21
C VAL A 67 9.01 -5.60 -4.32
N SER A 68 8.86 -5.09 -5.54
CA SER A 68 8.42 -5.88 -6.68
C SER A 68 9.19 -5.55 -7.94
N THR A 69 9.28 -6.51 -8.84
CA THR A 69 9.94 -6.30 -10.12
C THR A 69 9.11 -5.42 -11.06
N SER A 70 9.75 -4.47 -11.74
CA SER A 70 9.08 -3.61 -12.72
C SER A 70 8.51 -4.37 -13.92
N CYS A 71 9.13 -5.49 -14.31
CA CYS A 71 8.73 -6.20 -15.54
C CYS A 71 7.51 -7.11 -15.36
N CYS A 72 7.37 -7.79 -14.21
CA CYS A 72 6.35 -8.82 -14.01
C CYS A 72 5.57 -8.68 -12.69
N GLY A 73 5.84 -7.64 -11.90
CA GLY A 73 5.16 -7.38 -10.62
C GLY A 73 5.39 -8.44 -9.54
N ARG A 74 6.32 -9.39 -9.74
CA ARG A 74 6.62 -10.40 -8.72
C ARG A 74 7.34 -9.77 -7.54
N GLY A 75 6.93 -10.16 -6.34
CA GLY A 75 7.55 -9.72 -5.11
C GLY A 75 8.96 -10.26 -4.92
N TRP A 76 9.83 -9.44 -4.32
CA TRP A 76 11.21 -9.80 -3.99
C TRP A 76 11.35 -10.07 -2.50
N THR A 77 11.65 -11.32 -2.14
CA THR A 77 11.73 -11.80 -0.75
C THR A 77 13.08 -11.50 -0.09
N GLY A 78 14.12 -11.26 -0.88
CA GLY A 78 15.50 -11.06 -0.39
C GLY A 78 15.78 -9.67 0.17
N ALA A 79 14.86 -8.72 -0.01
CA ALA A 79 15.00 -7.38 0.53
C ALA A 79 14.76 -7.34 2.04
N LYS A 80 15.26 -6.28 2.66
CA LYS A 80 15.04 -5.91 4.05
C LYS A 80 14.47 -4.51 4.09
N VAL A 81 13.52 -4.29 4.98
CA VAL A 81 12.85 -3.02 5.19
C VAL A 81 13.18 -2.49 6.58
N LEU A 82 13.72 -1.28 6.65
CA LEU A 82 13.93 -0.53 7.88
C LEU A 82 12.94 0.63 7.91
N ALA A 83 12.11 0.69 8.95
CA ALA A 83 11.09 1.71 9.10
C ALA A 83 11.43 2.58 10.31
N ASP A 84 11.54 3.90 10.14
CA ASP A 84 11.82 4.86 11.23
C ASP A 84 13.01 4.46 12.13
N GLY A 85 14.09 3.93 11.53
CA GLY A 85 15.27 3.50 12.28
C GLY A 85 15.07 2.27 13.17
N GLN A 86 13.94 1.56 13.03
CA GLN A 86 13.74 0.24 13.65
C GLN A 86 14.55 -0.85 12.94
N ASP A 87 14.66 -2.00 13.63
CA ASP A 87 15.35 -3.18 13.10
C ASP A 87 14.83 -3.59 11.73
N ALA A 88 15.77 -3.89 10.84
CA ALA A 88 15.49 -4.41 9.50
C ALA A 88 14.65 -5.69 9.55
N LYS A 89 13.53 -5.71 8.83
CA LYS A 89 12.64 -6.87 8.68
C LYS A 89 12.66 -7.39 7.25
N LEU A 90 12.64 -8.72 7.12
CA LEU A 90 12.48 -9.37 5.81
C LEU A 90 11.05 -9.21 5.30
N LEU A 91 10.92 -9.19 3.98
CA LEU A 91 9.61 -9.22 3.32
C LEU A 91 9.07 -10.66 3.26
N ASP A 92 7.75 -10.78 3.18
CA ASP A 92 7.07 -12.06 3.01
C ASP A 92 7.29 -12.66 1.60
N GLY A 93 6.71 -13.84 1.35
CA GLY A 93 6.81 -14.52 0.05
C GLY A 93 6.24 -13.76 -1.16
N ARG A 94 5.56 -12.64 -0.93
CA ARG A 94 5.03 -11.73 -1.96
C ARG A 94 5.81 -10.42 -2.03
N GLY A 95 6.96 -10.33 -1.37
CA GLY A 95 7.74 -9.09 -1.30
C GLY A 95 6.99 -7.99 -0.56
N LEU A 96 6.17 -8.34 0.45
CA LEU A 96 5.44 -7.40 1.28
C LEU A 96 5.93 -7.39 2.73
N HIS A 97 5.95 -6.23 3.35
CA HIS A 97 6.16 -6.09 4.79
C HIS A 97 5.15 -5.12 5.40
N ARG A 98 4.52 -5.50 6.51
CA ARG A 98 3.61 -4.62 7.25
C ARG A 98 4.42 -3.64 8.08
N LEU A 99 4.26 -2.35 7.81
CA LEU A 99 4.96 -1.29 8.51
C LEU A 99 4.41 -1.09 9.93
N PRO A 100 5.28 -0.74 10.89
CA PRO A 100 4.87 -0.51 12.28
C PRO A 100 3.92 0.69 12.37
N THR A 101 2.97 0.61 13.28
CA THR A 101 2.14 1.76 13.65
C THR A 101 2.90 2.63 14.65
N ARG A 102 3.23 3.89 14.30
CA ARG A 102 3.89 4.83 15.22
C ARG A 102 3.01 5.13 16.46
N PRO A 103 3.56 5.04 17.70
CA PRO A 103 2.84 5.39 18.93
C PRO A 103 2.37 6.85 18.95
N ARG A 104 1.33 7.13 19.75
CA ARG A 104 0.67 8.45 19.83
C ARG A 104 1.59 9.59 20.28
N GLU A 105 2.59 9.32 21.10
CA GLU A 105 3.41 10.32 21.80
C GLU A 105 4.52 10.93 20.92
N THR A 106 4.92 10.27 19.83
CA THR A 106 5.99 10.73 18.92
C THR A 106 5.47 11.54 17.73
N ARG A 107 4.19 11.95 17.74
CA ARG A 107 3.54 12.76 16.69
C ARG A 107 3.91 14.26 16.73
N ALA A 108 4.85 14.65 17.59
CA ALA A 108 5.29 16.04 17.74
C ALA A 108 6.35 16.49 16.70
N GLY A 109 6.88 15.57 15.89
CA GLY A 109 7.72 15.91 14.74
C GLY A 109 6.92 15.95 13.45
N ASP A 110 7.39 16.73 12.48
CA ASP A 110 6.89 16.77 11.09
C ASP A 110 6.51 15.36 10.67
N GLY A 111 5.24 15.18 10.27
CA GLY A 111 4.64 13.87 10.01
C GLY A 111 5.25 13.20 8.79
N LEU A 112 6.53 12.89 8.83
CA LEU A 112 7.30 12.19 7.83
C LEU A 112 7.71 10.82 8.41
N PHE A 113 7.63 9.84 7.55
CA PHE A 113 7.95 8.45 7.78
C PHE A 113 9.08 8.06 6.83
N CYS A 114 10.16 7.56 7.40
CA CYS A 114 11.33 7.15 6.64
C CYS A 114 11.32 5.63 6.46
N LEU A 115 11.46 5.19 5.22
CA LEU A 115 11.53 3.80 4.83
C LEU A 115 12.81 3.58 4.04
N GLU A 116 13.67 2.71 4.54
CA GLU A 116 14.85 2.25 3.82
C GLU A 116 14.62 0.79 3.38
N VAL A 117 14.90 0.53 2.11
CA VAL A 117 14.95 -0.82 1.54
C VAL A 117 16.39 -1.15 1.22
N ALA A 118 16.86 -2.29 1.70
CA ALA A 118 18.22 -2.78 1.49
C ALA A 118 18.24 -4.27 1.15
N GLY A 119 19.40 -4.83 0.80
CA GLY A 119 19.56 -6.26 0.50
C GLY A 119 19.06 -6.69 -0.88
N VAL A 120 18.80 -5.72 -1.78
CA VAL A 120 18.56 -5.99 -3.19
C VAL A 120 19.91 -5.98 -3.92
N PRO A 121 20.19 -6.92 -4.84
CA PRO A 121 21.41 -6.86 -5.63
C PRO A 121 21.54 -5.55 -6.42
N GLN A 122 22.76 -4.99 -6.50
CA GLN A 122 23.00 -3.68 -7.12
C GLN A 122 22.58 -3.59 -8.61
N HIS A 123 22.57 -4.72 -9.32
CA HIS A 123 22.13 -4.80 -10.71
C HIS A 123 20.60 -4.79 -10.86
N LEU A 124 19.85 -4.99 -9.77
CA LEU A 124 18.38 -4.91 -9.72
C LEU A 124 17.89 -3.61 -9.10
N LEU A 125 18.65 -3.02 -8.17
CA LEU A 125 18.37 -1.74 -7.54
C LEU A 125 19.69 -0.97 -7.41
N PRO A 126 19.81 0.26 -7.93
CA PRO A 126 21.02 1.06 -7.78
C PRO A 126 21.49 1.12 -6.32
N GLU A 127 22.79 1.00 -6.09
CA GLU A 127 23.41 0.91 -4.74
C GLU A 127 22.93 -0.26 -3.85
N GLY A 128 22.05 -1.12 -4.36
CA GLY A 128 21.39 -2.18 -3.59
C GLY A 128 20.47 -1.67 -2.47
N ARG A 129 20.16 -0.38 -2.48
CA ARG A 129 19.33 0.30 -1.47
C ARG A 129 18.46 1.39 -2.06
N ALA A 130 17.38 1.74 -1.37
CA ALA A 130 16.54 2.88 -1.70
C ALA A 130 15.90 3.47 -0.44
N ASP A 131 15.96 4.80 -0.33
CA ASP A 131 15.40 5.56 0.78
C ASP A 131 14.15 6.31 0.33
N TYR A 132 13.10 6.22 1.13
CA TYR A 132 11.81 6.87 0.87
C TYR A 132 11.38 7.67 2.09
N THR A 133 10.92 8.89 1.84
CA THR A 133 10.30 9.73 2.85
C THR A 133 8.87 10.03 2.42
N THR A 134 7.89 9.67 3.26
CA THR A 134 6.47 9.89 2.95
C THR A 134 5.74 10.48 4.13
N ALA A 135 4.61 11.15 3.89
CA ALA A 135 3.78 11.67 4.95
C ALA A 135 3.24 10.54 5.85
N TRP A 136 3.10 10.85 7.13
CA TRP A 136 2.50 10.04 8.17
C TRP A 136 1.19 10.69 8.60
N GLY A 137 0.07 9.95 8.56
CA GLY A 137 -1.25 10.50 8.83
C GLY A 137 -2.35 9.96 7.92
N ALA A 138 -3.54 10.57 8.01
CA ALA A 138 -4.75 10.14 7.31
C ALA A 138 -4.65 10.27 5.77
N GLU A 139 -3.80 11.15 5.26
CA GLU A 139 -3.63 11.41 3.82
C GLU A 139 -2.58 10.51 3.16
N ALA A 140 -1.93 9.65 3.92
CA ALA A 140 -0.81 8.89 3.41
C ALA A 140 -1.24 7.60 2.70
N ALA A 141 -0.44 7.20 1.73
CA ALA A 141 -0.67 5.99 0.94
C ALA A 141 -0.72 4.72 1.82
N GLU A 142 -1.62 3.80 1.45
CA GLU A 142 -1.74 2.48 2.10
C GLU A 142 -0.51 1.60 1.83
N GLN A 143 0.13 1.79 0.68
CA GLN A 143 1.26 1.00 0.23
C GLN A 143 2.37 1.92 -0.31
N VAL A 144 3.62 1.56 0.00
CA VAL A 144 4.81 2.15 -0.61
C VAL A 144 5.42 1.11 -1.52
N ASP A 145 5.44 1.39 -2.83
CA ASP A 145 5.95 0.49 -3.85
C ASP A 145 7.40 0.83 -4.23
N VAL A 146 8.25 -0.18 -4.16
CA VAL A 146 9.66 -0.14 -4.57
C VAL A 146 9.83 -1.07 -5.76
N HIS A 147 10.11 -0.47 -6.91
CA HIS A 147 10.26 -1.20 -8.17
C HIS A 147 11.74 -1.52 -8.44
N ILE A 148 12.03 -2.79 -8.65
CA ILE A 148 13.38 -3.30 -8.96
C ILE A 148 13.43 -3.89 -10.37
N GLY A 149 14.62 -3.99 -10.95
CA GLY A 149 14.86 -4.67 -12.22
C GLY A 149 14.51 -6.17 -12.20
N CYS A 150 14.52 -6.78 -13.38
CA CYS A 150 14.40 -8.24 -13.55
C CYS A 150 15.71 -8.81 -14.08
N LEU A 151 16.12 -9.98 -13.57
CA LEU A 151 17.13 -10.81 -14.23
C LEU A 151 16.46 -11.53 -15.41
N LEU A 152 16.85 -11.15 -16.62
CA LEU A 152 16.44 -11.83 -17.84
C LEU A 152 17.60 -12.68 -18.35
N TRP A 153 17.32 -13.92 -18.69
CA TRP A 153 18.26 -14.79 -19.39
C TRP A 153 17.91 -14.75 -20.87
N VAL A 154 18.87 -14.32 -21.69
CA VAL A 154 18.81 -14.46 -23.14
C VAL A 154 19.81 -15.54 -23.50
N TYR A 155 19.33 -16.65 -24.06
CA TYR A 155 20.18 -17.66 -24.64
C TYR A 155 20.12 -17.53 -26.16
N TRP A 156 21.28 -17.64 -26.80
CA TRP A 156 21.40 -17.74 -28.25
C TRP A 156 21.66 -19.20 -28.59
N LEU A 157 20.87 -19.75 -29.50
CA LEU A 157 21.13 -21.06 -30.08
C LEU A 157 21.91 -20.84 -31.38
N PRO A 158 23.12 -21.40 -31.53
CA PRO A 158 23.79 -21.40 -32.82
C PRO A 158 22.91 -22.09 -33.86
N PRO A 159 22.94 -21.62 -35.14
CA PRO A 159 22.30 -22.35 -36.22
C PRO A 159 22.84 -23.78 -36.25
N GLU A 160 21.97 -24.76 -36.49
CA GLU A 160 22.38 -26.15 -36.68
C GLU A 160 23.22 -26.22 -37.96
N ASP A 161 24.43 -26.79 -37.88
CA ASP A 161 25.22 -27.09 -39.06
C ASP A 161 24.50 -28.23 -39.80
N ASP A 162 23.91 -27.92 -40.96
CA ASP A 162 23.40 -28.91 -41.91
C ASP A 162 24.60 -29.68 -42.51
N GLU A 163 25.29 -30.49 -41.70
CA GLU A 163 26.33 -31.40 -42.18
C GLU A 163 25.70 -32.63 -42.84
N ASP A 164 25.71 -32.58 -44.18
CA ASP A 164 26.12 -33.69 -45.08
C ASP A 164 25.14 -34.86 -45.34
N ASP A 165 24.18 -34.64 -46.25
CA ASP A 165 23.57 -35.74 -47.05
C ASP A 165 24.38 -35.97 -48.35
N SER A 166 25.68 -36.26 -48.24
CA SER A 166 26.42 -36.84 -49.36
C SER A 166 26.06 -38.33 -49.49
N VAL A 167 24.99 -38.59 -50.23
CA VAL A 167 24.59 -39.94 -50.63
C VAL A 167 25.68 -40.54 -51.52
N VAL A 168 26.52 -41.40 -50.94
CA VAL A 168 27.44 -42.29 -51.67
C VAL A 168 26.61 -43.28 -52.50
N PHE A 169 26.51 -43.03 -53.80
CA PHE A 169 26.02 -43.99 -54.78
C PHE A 169 27.04 -45.14 -54.88
N TRP A 170 26.64 -46.34 -54.48
CA TRP A 170 27.40 -47.55 -54.77
C TRP A 170 27.17 -47.93 -56.23
N ASP A 171 28.23 -47.92 -57.04
CA ASP A 171 28.23 -48.45 -58.40
C ASP A 171 27.91 -49.96 -58.40
N GLU A 172 26.74 -50.34 -58.94
CA GLU A 172 26.45 -51.73 -59.32
C GLU A 172 27.02 -52.01 -60.72
N ALA A 173 28.29 -52.41 -60.77
CA ALA A 173 28.81 -53.18 -61.90
C ALA A 173 28.61 -54.68 -61.60
N ALA A 174 27.51 -55.24 -62.07
CA ALA A 174 27.33 -56.69 -62.17
C ALA A 174 27.18 -57.08 -63.64
N GLU A 175 28.16 -57.85 -64.10
CA GLU A 175 28.40 -58.37 -65.43
C GLU A 175 27.17 -59.03 -66.07
N GLU A 176 26.77 -58.55 -67.25
CA GLU A 176 25.89 -59.28 -68.17
C GLU A 176 26.78 -60.18 -69.07
N GLU A 177 27.10 -61.38 -68.58
CA GLU A 177 27.78 -62.40 -69.38
C GLU A 177 26.75 -63.03 -70.34
N ARG A 178 26.77 -62.57 -71.59
CA ARG A 178 26.02 -63.13 -72.70
C ARG A 178 26.83 -64.27 -73.33
N THR A 179 26.29 -65.47 -73.14
CA THR A 179 26.67 -66.81 -73.62
C THR A 179 26.97 -66.92 -75.12
N PRO A 180 27.55 -68.04 -75.58
CA PRO A 180 27.13 -68.64 -76.85
C PRO A 180 25.85 -69.47 -76.70
#